data_AF-A0A964LKU2-F1
#
_entry.id   AF-A0A964LKU2-F1
#
_cell.length_a   1.000
_cell.length_b   1.000
_cell.length_c   1.000
_cell.angle_alpha   90.00
_cell.angle_beta   90.00
_cell.angle_gamma   90.00
#
_symmetry.space_group_name_H-M   'P 1'
#
loop_
_entity.id
_entity.type
_entity.pdbx_description
1 polymer ?
#
loop_
_entity_poly.entity_id
_entity_poly.type
_entity_poly.pdbx_seq_one_letter_code
_entity_poly.pdbx_strand_id
1 'polypeptide(L)'
;MNRPIRLAFLALLLASAAPAQPNGKIDLAKMRPTGLLVDAYSYMSPPHNAYYFHHIDQLGFRIDRVRRSGPAAPLATGPAYAMPDLEGYFARNQVTGFLVLRRDTVLLERYLHGADRRAEDFSFQMTTLLHRFPEDHAGFDARLQLARLHTLTRSRAASTVLAEEYNGL
;
A
#
# COMPACT_ATOMS: atom_id res chain seq x y z
N MET A 1 1.04 -43.38 18.09
CA MET A 1 1.04 -42.87 19.48
C MET A 1 1.93 -41.64 19.56
N ASN A 2 1.29 -40.47 19.66
CA ASN A 2 1.73 -39.10 19.97
C ASN A 2 3.22 -38.70 19.85
N ARG A 3 3.50 -37.84 18.85
CA ARG A 3 4.55 -36.81 18.94
C ARG A 3 3.93 -35.51 19.45
N PRO A 4 4.45 -34.87 20.51
CA PRO A 4 3.97 -33.57 20.95
C PRO A 4 4.63 -32.46 20.12
N ILE A 5 4.03 -32.07 18.99
CA ILE A 5 4.36 -30.79 18.35
C ILE A 5 3.62 -29.71 19.14
N ARG A 6 4.26 -29.30 20.23
CA ARG A 6 3.84 -28.16 21.05
C ARG A 6 4.07 -26.86 20.28
N LEU A 7 3.01 -26.06 20.18
CA LEU A 7 3.03 -24.58 20.25
C LEU A 7 3.60 -23.74 19.09
N ALA A 8 4.18 -24.29 18.02
CA ALA A 8 4.66 -23.46 16.91
C ALA A 8 3.58 -23.01 15.90
N PHE A 9 2.37 -23.59 15.97
CA PHE A 9 1.37 -23.51 14.90
C PHE A 9 0.40 -22.30 14.95
N LEU A 10 0.58 -21.37 15.90
CA LEU A 10 -0.30 -20.20 16.04
C LEU A 10 0.37 -18.85 15.68
N ALA A 11 1.54 -18.87 15.04
CA ALA A 11 2.28 -17.64 14.74
C ALA A 11 2.14 -17.14 13.29
N LEU A 12 1.58 -17.94 12.36
CA LEU A 12 1.69 -17.66 10.91
C LEU A 12 0.42 -17.07 10.26
N LEU A 13 -0.57 -16.70 11.07
CA LEU A 13 -1.79 -16.01 10.61
C LEU A 13 -1.91 -14.58 11.14
N LEU A 14 -0.88 -14.14 11.86
CA LEU A 14 -0.70 -12.76 12.28
C LEU A 14 0.48 -12.22 11.49
N ALA A 15 0.21 -11.40 10.48
CA ALA A 15 1.15 -10.34 10.20
C ALA A 15 1.37 -9.64 11.55
N SER A 16 2.58 -9.70 12.09
CA SER A 16 2.94 -8.87 13.23
C SER A 16 2.97 -7.44 12.71
N ALA A 17 1.81 -6.82 12.55
CA ALA A 17 1.73 -5.38 12.43
C ALA A 17 2.51 -4.83 13.64
N ALA A 18 3.46 -3.93 13.39
CA ALA A 18 4.04 -3.18 14.50
C ALA A 18 2.88 -2.60 15.34
N PRO A 19 2.96 -2.63 16.68
CA PRO A 19 1.92 -2.05 17.52
C PRO A 19 1.66 -0.62 17.05
N ALA A 20 0.37 -0.25 16.95
CA ALA A 20 -0.05 1.05 16.48
C ALA A 20 0.74 2.15 17.19
N GLN A 21 1.63 2.83 16.46
CA GLN A 21 2.42 3.92 17.02
C GLN A 21 1.52 5.16 17.11
N PRO A 22 1.49 5.85 18.26
CA PRO A 22 0.60 7.00 18.44
C PRO A 22 0.98 8.12 17.46
N ASN A 23 -0.03 8.63 16.74
CA ASN A 23 -0.05 9.88 15.97
C ASN A 23 1.21 10.21 15.16
N GLY A 24 1.30 9.68 13.94
CA GLY A 24 2.07 10.29 12.85
C GLY A 24 3.58 10.38 13.02
N LYS A 25 4.15 9.77 14.07
CA LYS A 25 5.60 9.70 14.28
C LYS A 25 6.03 8.25 14.23
N ILE A 26 6.65 7.88 13.12
CA ILE A 26 7.23 6.56 12.91
C ILE A 26 8.62 6.53 13.56
N ASP A 27 8.91 5.48 14.31
CA ASP A 27 10.25 5.24 14.86
C ASP A 27 11.23 4.82 13.77
N LEU A 28 11.86 5.81 13.12
CA LEU A 28 12.80 5.60 12.01
C LEU A 28 14.00 4.73 12.39
N ALA A 29 14.39 4.72 13.67
CA ALA A 29 15.49 3.88 14.13
C ALA A 29 15.16 2.39 14.06
N LYS A 30 13.87 2.03 14.07
CA LYS A 30 13.41 0.64 13.93
C LYS A 30 13.16 0.23 12.49
N MET A 31 12.96 1.19 11.60
CA MET A 31 12.64 0.93 10.20
C MET A 31 13.79 0.20 9.50
N ARG A 32 13.45 -0.84 8.74
CA ARG A 32 14.39 -1.71 8.02
C ARG A 32 14.16 -1.59 6.52
N PRO A 33 14.90 -0.71 5.81
CA PRO A 33 14.68 -0.46 4.39
C PRO A 33 15.05 -1.64 3.48
N THR A 34 15.84 -2.59 3.98
CA THR A 34 16.18 -3.84 3.26
C THR A 34 15.36 -5.03 3.77
N GLY A 35 14.40 -4.80 4.65
CA GLY A 35 13.54 -5.85 5.20
C GLY A 35 12.65 -6.46 4.13
N LEU A 36 12.39 -7.76 4.24
CA LEU A 36 11.43 -8.46 3.38
C LEU A 36 10.03 -7.83 3.54
N LEU A 37 9.17 -8.05 2.54
CA LEU A 37 7.80 -7.50 2.49
C LEU A 37 6.97 -7.82 3.74
N VAL A 38 7.27 -8.93 4.43
CA VAL A 38 6.54 -9.42 5.61
C VAL A 38 7.13 -8.95 6.95
N ASP A 39 8.25 -8.23 6.97
CA ASP A 39 8.83 -7.71 8.22
C ASP A 39 7.96 -6.55 8.75
N ALA A 40 7.64 -6.60 10.05
CA ALA A 40 6.85 -5.60 10.78
C ALA A 40 7.42 -4.17 10.66
N TYR A 41 8.74 -4.07 10.50
CA TYR A 41 9.47 -2.82 10.36
C TYR A 41 9.97 -2.60 8.92
N SER A 42 9.53 -3.41 7.96
CA SER A 42 9.79 -3.17 6.55
C SER A 42 9.20 -1.84 6.13
N TYR A 43 9.90 -1.12 5.25
CA TYR A 43 9.35 0.07 4.61
C TYR A 43 8.17 -0.24 3.69
N MET A 44 7.95 -1.51 3.33
CA MET A 44 6.81 -1.95 2.54
C MET A 44 5.59 -2.29 3.41
N SER A 45 5.77 -2.33 4.73
CA SER A 45 4.73 -2.67 5.70
C SER A 45 4.17 -1.41 6.36
N PRO A 46 2.85 -1.35 6.59
CA PRO A 46 2.25 -0.32 7.43
C PRO A 46 2.80 -0.28 8.86
N PRO A 47 2.88 0.91 9.48
CA PRO A 47 2.62 2.25 8.91
C PRO A 47 3.85 2.85 8.17
N HIS A 48 4.97 2.12 8.08
CA HIS A 48 6.27 2.64 7.64
C HIS A 48 6.31 3.05 6.17
N ASN A 49 5.53 2.35 5.33
CA ASN A 49 5.33 2.67 3.91
C ASN A 49 4.82 4.10 3.68
N ALA A 50 3.85 4.58 4.47
CA ALA A 50 3.30 5.92 4.33
C ALA A 50 4.37 6.99 4.56
N TYR A 51 5.21 6.84 5.59
CA TYR A 51 6.33 7.76 5.78
C TYR A 51 7.40 7.61 4.70
N TYR A 52 7.73 6.38 4.31
CA TYR A 52 8.74 6.10 3.29
C TYR A 52 8.48 6.87 1.99
N PHE A 53 7.27 6.77 1.45
CA PHE A 53 6.93 7.36 0.16
C PHE A 53 6.90 8.90 0.16
N HIS A 54 6.78 9.53 1.33
CA HIS A 54 6.76 10.99 1.48
C HIS A 54 8.08 11.60 1.96
N HIS A 55 9.00 10.77 2.49
CA HIS A 55 10.24 11.23 3.12
C HIS A 55 11.47 10.47 2.61
N ILE A 56 11.44 9.94 1.38
CA ILE A 56 12.54 9.16 0.81
C ILE A 56 13.88 9.91 0.84
N ASP A 57 13.84 11.25 0.74
CA ASP A 57 14.99 12.15 0.85
C ASP A 57 15.65 12.17 2.24
N GLN A 58 14.92 11.76 3.27
CA GLN A 58 15.36 11.73 4.67
C GLN A 58 15.88 10.36 5.10
N LEU A 59 15.79 9.34 4.23
CA LEU A 59 16.12 7.95 4.55
C LEU A 59 17.54 7.53 4.17
N GLY A 60 18.41 8.48 3.82
CA GLY A 60 19.81 8.21 3.52
C GLY A 60 20.05 7.46 2.22
N PHE A 61 19.04 7.33 1.36
CA PHE A 61 19.24 6.83 0.00
C PHE A 61 20.06 7.82 -0.82
N ARG A 62 20.86 7.27 -1.74
CA ARG A 62 21.52 8.08 -2.75
C ARG A 62 20.46 8.62 -3.71
N ILE A 63 20.10 9.89 -3.54
CA ILE A 63 19.13 10.59 -4.37
C ILE A 63 19.85 11.70 -5.11
N ASP A 64 19.90 11.58 -6.44
CA ASP A 64 20.41 12.64 -7.29
C ASP A 64 19.29 13.64 -7.56
N ARG A 65 19.47 14.89 -7.12
CA ARG A 65 18.48 15.96 -7.34
C ARG A 65 18.40 16.30 -8.83
N VAL A 66 17.26 15.99 -9.44
CA VAL A 66 16.93 16.48 -10.78
C VAL A 66 16.48 17.94 -10.68
N ARG A 67 17.34 18.86 -11.13
CA ARG A 67 16.98 20.28 -11.23
C ARG A 67 16.21 20.53 -12.52
N ARG A 68 15.01 21.09 -12.41
CA ARG A 68 14.30 21.60 -13.59
C ARG A 68 15.10 22.78 -14.18
N SER A 69 15.35 22.73 -15.48
CA SER A 69 15.91 23.83 -16.26
C SER A 69 14.82 24.47 -17.12
N GLY A 70 14.98 25.77 -17.42
CA GLY A 70 14.03 26.53 -18.25
C GLY A 70 12.87 27.18 -17.48
N PRO A 71 12.06 27.99 -18.17
CA PRO A 71 10.98 28.77 -17.56
C PRO A 71 9.82 27.87 -17.08
N ALA A 72 9.20 28.29 -15.97
CA ALA A 72 7.95 27.69 -15.50
C ALA A 72 6.78 28.32 -16.27
N ALA A 73 5.96 27.48 -16.92
CA ALA A 73 4.69 27.91 -17.48
C ALA A 73 3.62 27.76 -16.39
N PRO A 74 2.96 28.85 -15.96
CA PRO A 74 1.87 28.77 -15.00
C PRO A 74 0.68 28.05 -15.65
N LEU A 75 -0.05 27.26 -14.86
CA LEU A 75 -1.33 26.69 -15.26
C LEU A 75 -2.44 27.64 -14.82
N ALA A 76 -3.41 27.89 -15.69
CA ALA A 76 -4.61 28.66 -15.36
C ALA A 76 -5.57 27.81 -14.52
N THR A 77 -6.48 28.42 -13.75
CA THR A 77 -7.51 27.70 -13.01
C THR A 77 -8.85 27.81 -13.77
N GLY A 78 -9.53 26.68 -13.94
CA GLY A 78 -10.78 26.59 -14.67
C GLY A 78 -11.98 26.26 -13.79
N PRO A 79 -13.16 26.06 -14.40
CA PRO A 79 -14.33 25.60 -13.65
C PRO A 79 -14.05 24.24 -13.02
N ALA A 80 -14.43 24.10 -11.74
CA ALA A 80 -14.17 22.89 -10.98
C ALA A 80 -14.82 21.67 -11.63
N TYR A 81 -14.06 20.60 -11.83
CA TYR A 81 -14.60 19.29 -12.17
C TYR A 81 -15.33 18.72 -10.94
N ALA A 82 -16.57 18.29 -11.13
CA ALA A 82 -17.39 17.70 -10.08
C ALA A 82 -17.85 16.30 -10.51
N MET A 83 -17.62 15.33 -9.62
CA MET A 83 -18.17 13.99 -9.68
C MET A 83 -18.88 13.70 -8.36
N PRO A 84 -19.99 12.95 -8.35
CA PRO A 84 -20.60 12.49 -7.10
C PRO A 84 -19.59 11.73 -6.24
N ASP A 85 -19.61 11.99 -4.93
CA ASP A 85 -18.78 11.30 -3.92
C ASP A 85 -17.26 11.31 -4.16
N LEU A 86 -16.74 12.33 -4.83
CA LEU A 86 -15.31 12.41 -5.15
C LEU A 86 -14.40 12.40 -3.90
N GLU A 87 -14.78 13.15 -2.85
CA GLU A 87 -14.01 13.18 -1.59
C GLU A 87 -14.06 11.81 -0.88
N GLY A 88 -15.21 11.11 -0.93
CA GLY A 88 -15.35 9.76 -0.41
C GLY A 88 -14.48 8.76 -1.18
N TYR A 89 -14.49 8.82 -2.52
CA TYR A 89 -13.61 8.02 -3.36
C TYR A 89 -12.14 8.22 -2.99
N PHE A 90 -11.70 9.46 -2.81
CA PHE A 90 -10.31 9.75 -2.44
C PHE A 90 -9.92 9.21 -1.07
N ALA A 91 -10.80 9.33 -0.08
CA ALA A 91 -10.55 8.81 1.25
C ALA A 91 -10.41 7.27 1.24
N ARG A 92 -11.35 6.57 0.58
CA ARG A 92 -11.36 5.10 0.51
C ARG A 92 -10.18 4.51 -0.26
N ASN A 93 -9.68 5.24 -1.26
CA ASN A 93 -8.56 4.82 -2.10
C ASN A 93 -7.22 5.46 -1.72
N GLN A 94 -7.16 6.21 -0.60
CA GLN A 94 -5.96 6.89 -0.11
C GLN A 94 -5.22 7.73 -1.16
N VAL A 95 -5.97 8.42 -2.02
CA VAL A 95 -5.36 9.19 -3.10
C VAL A 95 -4.53 10.33 -2.51
N THR A 96 -3.19 10.26 -2.59
CA THR A 96 -2.34 11.29 -1.98
C THR A 96 -2.34 12.62 -2.74
N GLY A 97 -2.54 12.54 -4.06
CA GLY A 97 -2.59 13.70 -4.93
C GLY A 97 -3.41 13.38 -6.17
N PHE A 98 -4.26 14.31 -6.57
CA PHE A 98 -5.09 14.16 -7.77
C PHE A 98 -5.15 15.48 -8.53
N LEU A 99 -4.84 15.44 -9.83
CA LEU A 99 -4.80 16.61 -10.69
C LEU A 99 -5.52 16.30 -12.00
N VAL A 100 -6.55 17.07 -12.31
CA VAL A 100 -7.25 17.04 -13.61
C VAL A 100 -6.89 18.30 -14.38
N LEU A 101 -6.21 18.10 -15.51
CA LEU A 101 -5.82 19.16 -16.42
C LEU A 101 -6.64 19.06 -17.71
N ARG A 102 -7.07 20.21 -18.21
CA ARG A 102 -7.57 20.36 -19.58
C ARG A 102 -6.78 21.47 -20.26
N ARG A 103 -5.92 21.09 -21.19
CA ARG A 103 -4.92 21.98 -21.81
C ARG A 103 -3.98 22.55 -20.73
N ASP A 104 -3.93 23.86 -20.60
CA ASP A 104 -3.18 24.64 -19.62
C ASP A 104 -4.01 25.00 -18.38
N THR A 105 -5.21 24.43 -18.25
CA THR A 105 -6.16 24.80 -17.22
C THR A 105 -6.37 23.65 -16.22
N VAL A 106 -6.18 23.94 -14.93
CA VAL A 106 -6.47 23.05 -13.80
C VAL A 106 -7.97 23.05 -13.54
N LEU A 107 -8.60 21.88 -13.66
CA LEU A 107 -10.02 21.69 -13.37
C LEU A 107 -10.26 21.09 -11.98
N LEU A 108 -9.30 20.35 -11.44
CA LEU A 108 -9.36 19.79 -10.09
C LEU A 108 -7.94 19.57 -9.60
N GLU A 109 -7.68 19.98 -8.37
CA GLU A 109 -6.42 19.72 -7.67
C GLU A 109 -6.75 19.38 -6.22
N ARG A 110 -6.20 18.26 -5.74
CA ARG A 110 -6.28 17.79 -4.36
C ARG A 110 -4.94 17.22 -3.94
N TYR A 111 -4.55 17.54 -2.71
CA TYR A 111 -3.44 16.90 -2.01
C TYR A 111 -4.00 16.42 -0.67
N LEU A 112 -3.97 15.11 -0.46
CA LEU A 112 -4.57 14.47 0.70
C LEU A 112 -3.49 13.66 1.40
N HIS A 113 -3.45 13.74 2.72
CA HIS A 113 -2.47 13.03 3.52
C HIS A 113 -3.23 12.25 4.59
N GLY A 114 -2.98 10.94 4.67
CA GLY A 114 -3.61 10.04 5.62
C GLY A 114 -3.83 8.65 5.03
N ALA A 115 -3.16 7.65 5.59
CA ALA A 115 -3.32 6.26 5.19
C ALA A 115 -4.37 5.55 6.06
N ASP A 116 -5.47 5.08 5.46
CA ASP A 116 -6.34 4.05 6.04
C ASP A 116 -5.69 2.66 5.96
N ARG A 117 -5.58 1.97 7.11
CA ARG A 117 -5.05 0.61 7.23
C ARG A 117 -5.67 -0.40 6.25
N ARG A 118 -6.93 -0.20 5.80
CA ARG A 118 -7.62 -1.12 4.89
C ARG A 118 -7.02 -1.16 3.48
N ALA A 119 -6.77 0.00 2.87
CA ALA A 119 -6.20 0.08 1.53
C ALA A 119 -4.73 -0.40 1.50
N GLU A 120 -4.01 -0.23 2.61
CA GLU A 120 -2.68 -0.80 2.77
C GLU A 120 -2.71 -2.33 2.87
N ASP A 121 -3.65 -2.87 3.66
CA ASP A 121 -3.86 -4.33 3.77
C ASP A 121 -4.20 -4.93 2.40
N PHE A 122 -5.10 -4.30 1.65
CA PHE A 122 -5.42 -4.68 0.27
C PHE A 122 -4.19 -4.72 -0.63
N SER A 123 -3.39 -3.65 -0.61
CA SER A 123 -2.17 -3.54 -1.42
C SER A 123 -1.13 -4.62 -1.07
N PHE A 124 -0.99 -4.93 0.21
CA PHE A 124 -0.13 -6.01 0.70
C PHE A 124 -0.66 -7.39 0.26
N GLN A 125 -1.97 -7.63 0.39
CA GLN A 125 -2.61 -8.85 -0.08
C GLN A 125 -2.38 -9.06 -1.59
N MET A 126 -2.57 -8.02 -2.41
CA MET A 126 -2.33 -8.11 -3.86
C MET A 126 -0.86 -8.36 -4.20
N THR A 127 0.06 -7.70 -3.50
CA THR A 127 1.50 -7.92 -3.70
C THR A 127 1.88 -9.36 -3.39
N THR A 128 1.43 -9.89 -2.24
CA THR A 128 1.72 -11.27 -1.82
C THR A 128 1.01 -12.32 -2.67
N LEU A 129 -0.15 -12.01 -3.24
CA LEU A 129 -0.92 -12.91 -4.10
C LEU A 129 -0.34 -13.02 -5.51
N LEU A 130 0.20 -11.93 -6.06
CA LEU A 130 0.58 -11.84 -7.48
C LEU A 130 2.08 -11.96 -7.75
N HIS A 131 2.95 -11.74 -6.76
CA HIS A 131 4.40 -11.86 -6.93
C HIS A 131 4.93 -13.21 -6.44
N ARG A 132 6.03 -13.67 -7.04
CA ARG A 132 6.82 -14.78 -6.51
C ARG A 132 8.01 -14.24 -5.73
N PHE A 133 8.20 -14.76 -4.52
CA PHE A 133 9.31 -14.39 -3.66
C PHE A 133 10.46 -15.41 -3.80
N PRO A 134 11.73 -14.98 -3.79
CA PRO A 134 12.88 -15.87 -4.01
C PRO A 134 13.01 -17.00 -2.97
N GLU A 135 12.56 -16.72 -1.74
CA GLU A 135 12.55 -17.65 -0.61
C GLU A 135 11.50 -18.78 -0.78
N ASP A 136 10.53 -18.62 -1.69
CA ASP A 136 9.37 -19.50 -1.83
C ASP A 136 9.68 -20.66 -2.80
N HIS A 137 10.42 -21.65 -2.30
CA HIS A 137 10.81 -22.84 -3.04
C HIS A 137 9.64 -23.83 -3.18
N ALA A 138 8.67 -23.55 -4.06
CA ALA A 138 7.55 -24.45 -4.43
C ALA A 138 6.86 -25.16 -3.23
N GLY A 139 6.88 -24.49 -2.08
CA GLY A 139 6.64 -25.08 -0.78
C GLY A 139 5.17 -25.04 -0.41
N PHE A 140 4.91 -24.88 0.89
CA PHE A 140 3.56 -24.67 1.39
C PHE A 140 2.99 -23.33 0.93
N ASP A 141 3.78 -22.25 0.97
CA ASP A 141 3.34 -20.88 0.67
C ASP A 141 2.90 -20.73 -0.79
N ALA A 142 3.68 -21.26 -1.74
CA ALA A 142 3.27 -21.32 -3.15
C ALA A 142 1.92 -22.07 -3.37
N ARG A 143 1.67 -23.15 -2.62
CA ARG A 143 0.39 -23.89 -2.71
C ARG A 143 -0.77 -23.11 -2.09
N LEU A 144 -0.51 -22.40 -0.99
CA LEU A 144 -1.49 -21.52 -0.35
C LEU A 144 -1.84 -20.32 -1.25
N GLN A 145 -0.83 -19.70 -1.89
CA GLN A 145 -1.01 -18.64 -2.88
C GLN A 145 -1.92 -19.10 -4.02
N LEU A 146 -1.65 -20.29 -4.59
CA LEU A 146 -2.48 -20.86 -5.65
C LEU A 146 -3.91 -21.16 -5.19
N ALA A 147 -4.09 -21.71 -3.97
CA ALA A 147 -5.42 -21.98 -3.42
C ALA A 147 -6.23 -20.68 -3.20
N ARG A 148 -5.58 -19.59 -2.79
CA ARG A 148 -6.20 -18.27 -2.67
C ARG A 148 -6.64 -17.73 -4.03
N LEU A 149 -5.77 -17.79 -5.04
CA LEU A 149 -6.11 -17.41 -6.43
C LEU A 149 -7.28 -18.24 -6.98
N HIS A 150 -7.29 -19.54 -6.73
CA HIS A 150 -8.37 -20.43 -7.16
C HIS A 150 -9.70 -20.05 -6.50
N THR A 151 -9.68 -19.71 -5.21
CA THR A 151 -10.87 -19.25 -4.48
C THR A 151 -11.39 -17.93 -5.04
N LEU A 152 -10.51 -16.95 -5.28
CA LEU A 152 -10.87 -15.64 -5.83
C LEU A 152 -11.47 -15.73 -7.24
N THR A 153 -11.00 -16.67 -8.06
CA THR A 153 -11.46 -16.84 -9.45
C THR A 153 -12.72 -17.69 -9.58
N ARG A 154 -13.08 -18.47 -8.56
CA ARG A 154 -14.22 -19.42 -8.63
C ARG A 154 -15.37 -19.10 -7.67
N SER A 155 -15.14 -18.29 -6.65
CA SER A 155 -16.18 -17.87 -5.71
C SER A 155 -16.64 -16.46 -6.01
N ARG A 156 -17.89 -16.31 -6.43
CA ARG A 156 -18.51 -14.99 -6.67
C ARG A 156 -18.41 -14.08 -5.46
N ALA A 157 -18.61 -14.61 -4.25
CA ALA A 157 -18.50 -13.84 -3.02
C ALA A 157 -17.09 -13.28 -2.81
N ALA A 158 -16.06 -14.12 -3.03
CA ALA A 158 -14.67 -13.68 -2.90
C ALA A 158 -14.28 -12.66 -3.99
N SER A 159 -14.75 -12.85 -5.23
CA SER A 159 -14.53 -11.86 -6.30
C SER A 159 -15.23 -10.53 -6.02
N THR A 160 -16.42 -10.55 -5.41
CA THR A 160 -17.14 -9.33 -5.02
C THR A 160 -16.36 -8.54 -3.97
N VAL A 161 -15.87 -9.20 -2.91
CA VAL A 161 -15.04 -8.53 -1.89
C VAL A 161 -13.80 -7.92 -2.52
N LEU A 162 -13.10 -8.66 -3.39
CA LEU A 162 -11.94 -8.15 -4.11
C LEU A 162 -12.29 -6.89 -4.94
N ALA A 163 -13.43 -6.91 -5.63
CA ALA A 163 -13.87 -5.78 -6.45
C ALA A 163 -14.26 -4.57 -5.60
N GLU A 164 -14.88 -4.79 -4.44
CA GLU A 164 -15.22 -3.72 -3.49
C GLU A 164 -13.96 -3.08 -2.91
N GLU A 165 -13.00 -3.90 -2.45
CA GLU A 165 -11.71 -3.43 -1.94
C GLU A 165 -10.89 -2.71 -3.03
N TYR A 166 -10.89 -3.23 -4.27
CA TYR A 166 -10.21 -2.60 -5.41
C TYR A 166 -10.82 -1.25 -5.80
N ASN A 167 -12.13 -1.07 -5.61
CA ASN A 167 -12.81 0.20 -5.87
C ASN A 167 -12.73 1.18 -4.68
N GLY A 168 -12.17 0.74 -3.54
CA GLY A 168 -12.12 1.46 -2.28
C GLY A 168 -13.43 1.37 -1.49
N LEU A 169 -13.37 0.67 -0.35
CA LEU A 169 -14.43 0.50 0.66
C LEU A 169 -14.51 1.63 1.68
#